data_AF-A0A650CSH3-F1
#
_entry.id   AF-A0A650CSH3-F1
#
_cell.length_a   1.000
_cell.length_b   1.000
_cell.length_c   1.000
_cell.angle_alpha   90.00
_cell.angle_beta   90.00
_cell.angle_gamma   90.00
#
_symmetry.space_group_name_H-M   'P 1'
#
loop_
_entity.id
_entity.type
_entity.pdbx_description
1 polymer ?
#
loop_
_entity_poly.entity_id
_entity_poly.type
_entity_poly.pdbx_seq_one_letter_code
_entity_poly.pdbx_strand_id
1 'polypeptide(L)'
;MSVETSSSLRYLGGIIGTLLEGVITLDCIQENCVKEGLKRYNSMESFQRYEIYPAISAGMSVLKDASSSPEKIFRQGIVVKTSDTGDWFYIGGISPYWGHDQLIVYQGGSKASSQGKLNRGIIDDFVNKGGLGVVPLYKEKVPPVWYNPVLFKDCQGSFGIFWNYLGEFQGGILSIFSNAPNILRYTEDLIEGRKASLTYSSYGHYYLSIAAENDVMRPASDIYPYVYLALGTNPLVAKSHGLQIYPGFTFDTVTSDVSSCCEKIMPKHYCKSSFLDYIKFNDIDIGAPVYATLPCGNSCSTFGLAGLIMSISSMTVNNVQLIYLTIAQPPSDLTTSAIIEWSKTMGFYDSLSKLFEAGKRFKKAIADLSTVFPEFIAIAAALTVDWLESYDDGLKEAGVKARELNELYNKVVDELAGKPPSITNRYVYDQWWEFKTRVEECAREIILEYPEITYDELVKEVQNCAEFE
;
A
#
# COMPACT_ATOMS: atom_id res chain seq x y z
N MET A 1 -3.12 -31.19 10.83
CA MET A 1 -3.39 -31.66 9.45
C MET A 1 -2.11 -31.45 8.66
N SER A 2 -1.68 -32.43 7.87
CA SER A 2 -0.50 -32.32 7.01
C SER A 2 -0.76 -31.25 5.94
N VAL A 3 0.02 -30.16 5.94
CA VAL A 3 -0.11 -29.11 4.94
C VAL A 3 0.43 -29.62 3.62
N GLU A 4 -0.44 -29.73 2.62
CA GLU A 4 -0.05 -30.10 1.26
C GLU A 4 0.77 -28.96 0.66
N THR A 5 2.05 -29.22 0.39
CA THR A 5 2.84 -28.37 -0.50
C THR A 5 2.34 -28.61 -1.92
N SER A 6 2.07 -27.54 -2.68
CA SER A 6 1.73 -27.70 -4.09
C SER A 6 2.95 -28.17 -4.89
N SER A 7 2.67 -28.74 -6.06
CA SER A 7 3.71 -29.13 -7.01
C SER A 7 4.58 -27.92 -7.40
N SER A 8 5.83 -28.17 -7.79
CA SER A 8 6.76 -27.12 -8.19
C SER A 8 6.21 -26.25 -9.34
N LEU A 9 6.71 -25.03 -9.52
CA LEU A 9 6.46 -24.24 -10.72
C LEU A 9 6.84 -25.00 -11.99
N ARG A 10 7.82 -25.92 -11.90
CA ARG A 10 8.17 -26.80 -13.02
C ARG A 10 7.03 -27.74 -13.42
N TYR A 11 6.14 -28.09 -12.49
CA TYR A 11 4.90 -28.81 -12.81
C TYR A 11 3.93 -27.96 -13.63
N LEU A 12 3.80 -26.66 -13.35
CA LEU A 12 3.08 -25.72 -14.23
C LEU A 12 3.74 -25.60 -15.59
N GLY A 13 5.07 -25.45 -15.61
CA GLY A 13 5.85 -25.49 -16.84
C GLY A 13 5.64 -26.78 -17.64
N GLY A 14 5.42 -27.93 -17.00
CA GLY A 14 5.09 -29.20 -17.65
C GLY A 14 3.65 -29.31 -18.14
N ILE A 15 2.68 -28.78 -17.39
CA ILE A 15 1.26 -28.69 -17.81
C ILE A 15 1.12 -27.78 -19.04
N ILE A 16 1.84 -26.65 -19.05
CA ILE A 16 1.87 -25.71 -20.17
C ILE A 16 2.80 -26.24 -21.29
N GLY A 17 3.86 -26.96 -20.92
CA GLY A 17 5.00 -27.36 -21.74
C GLY A 17 4.83 -28.62 -22.58
N THR A 18 3.68 -29.29 -22.56
CA THR A 18 3.33 -30.27 -23.63
C THR A 18 3.27 -29.65 -25.04
N LEU A 19 3.56 -28.34 -25.20
CA LEU A 19 3.68 -27.63 -26.47
C LEU A 19 5.09 -27.09 -26.80
N LEU A 20 6.08 -27.04 -25.88
CA LEU A 20 7.38 -26.37 -26.12
C LEU A 20 8.55 -26.96 -25.30
N GLU A 21 9.24 -28.00 -25.82
CA GLU A 21 10.34 -28.72 -25.14
C GLU A 21 11.70 -27.98 -25.05
N GLY A 22 11.82 -26.73 -25.50
CA GLY A 22 13.09 -25.97 -25.55
C GLY A 22 13.42 -25.05 -24.37
N VAL A 23 12.51 -24.87 -23.41
CA VAL A 23 12.49 -23.70 -22.49
C VAL A 23 13.16 -23.95 -21.12
N ILE A 24 13.40 -25.22 -20.75
CA ILE A 24 13.66 -25.65 -19.36
C ILE A 24 15.00 -25.17 -18.78
N THR A 25 16.06 -24.99 -19.58
CA THR A 25 17.40 -24.66 -19.06
C THR A 25 17.57 -23.19 -18.70
N LEU A 26 16.90 -22.28 -19.43
CA LEU A 26 16.99 -20.83 -19.22
C LEU A 26 16.10 -20.38 -18.05
N ASP A 27 14.94 -21.00 -17.87
CA ASP A 27 14.07 -20.80 -16.71
C ASP A 27 14.81 -21.11 -15.40
N CYS A 28 15.60 -22.20 -15.35
CA CYS A 28 16.39 -22.54 -14.17
C CYS A 28 17.44 -21.47 -13.81
N ILE A 29 18.03 -20.81 -14.81
CA ILE A 29 18.99 -19.72 -14.58
C ILE A 29 18.25 -18.49 -14.06
N GLN A 30 17.10 -18.15 -14.66
CA GLN A 30 16.27 -17.04 -14.20
C GLN A 30 15.77 -17.27 -12.77
N GLU A 31 15.38 -18.50 -12.42
CA GLU A 31 14.92 -18.89 -11.08
C GLU A 31 16.00 -18.64 -10.03
N ASN A 32 17.23 -19.05 -10.32
CA ASN A 32 18.37 -18.80 -9.45
C ASN A 32 18.65 -17.31 -9.28
N CYS A 33 18.49 -16.53 -10.35
CA CYS A 33 18.68 -15.08 -10.31
C CYS A 33 17.63 -14.34 -9.49
N VAL A 34 16.37 -14.75 -9.65
CA VAL A 34 15.29 -14.31 -8.78
C VAL A 34 15.65 -14.62 -7.33
N LYS A 35 16.08 -15.84 -7.02
CA LYS A 35 16.47 -16.25 -5.67
C LYS A 35 17.64 -15.44 -5.11
N GLU A 36 18.66 -15.12 -5.90
CA GLU A 36 19.76 -14.25 -5.47
C GLU A 36 19.31 -12.81 -5.23
N GLY A 37 18.44 -12.26 -6.08
CA GLY A 37 17.81 -10.96 -5.88
C GLY A 37 17.03 -10.90 -4.55
N LEU A 38 16.16 -11.89 -4.31
CA LEU A 38 15.38 -12.00 -3.07
C LEU A 38 16.26 -12.10 -1.83
N LYS A 39 17.33 -12.90 -1.86
CA LYS A 39 18.30 -13.01 -0.75
C LYS A 39 18.92 -11.64 -0.42
N ARG A 40 19.32 -10.89 -1.46
CA ARG A 40 19.90 -9.55 -1.28
C ARG A 40 18.89 -8.64 -0.56
N TYR A 41 17.64 -8.60 -1.01
CA TYR A 41 16.59 -7.79 -0.39
C TYR A 41 16.24 -8.22 1.03
N ASN A 42 16.19 -9.52 1.32
CA ASN A 42 15.97 -10.04 2.68
C ASN A 42 17.12 -9.66 3.64
N SER A 43 18.31 -9.36 3.11
CA SER A 43 19.48 -8.90 3.88
C SER A 43 19.69 -7.38 3.93
N MET A 44 18.83 -6.58 3.27
CA MET A 44 18.99 -5.12 3.19
C MET A 44 18.72 -4.41 4.52
N GLU A 45 19.33 -3.24 4.67
CA GLU A 45 19.08 -2.34 5.79
C GLU A 45 17.66 -1.75 5.76
N SER A 46 17.17 -1.35 6.93
CA SER A 46 15.77 -0.95 7.17
C SER A 46 15.29 0.25 6.34
N PHE A 47 16.16 1.12 5.87
CA PHE A 47 15.75 2.28 5.09
C PHE A 47 15.42 1.97 3.61
N GLN A 48 15.86 0.82 3.08
CA GLN A 48 15.55 0.39 1.70
C GLN A 48 14.20 -0.37 1.60
N ARG A 49 13.48 -0.51 2.72
CA ARG A 49 12.19 -1.22 2.78
C ARG A 49 11.15 -0.67 1.81
N TYR A 50 11.10 0.66 1.61
CA TYR A 50 10.14 1.30 0.71
C TYR A 50 10.32 0.93 -0.77
N GLU A 51 11.49 0.40 -1.16
CA GLU A 51 11.74 -0.03 -2.54
C GLU A 51 10.92 -1.28 -2.92
N ILE A 52 10.61 -2.12 -1.94
CA ILE A 52 10.03 -3.46 -2.16
C ILE A 52 8.82 -3.77 -1.30
N TYR A 53 8.57 -3.06 -0.20
CA TYR A 53 7.44 -3.35 0.67
C TYR A 53 6.17 -2.82 0.00
N PRO A 54 5.14 -3.67 -0.20
CA PRO A 54 3.87 -3.23 -0.73
C PRO A 54 3.24 -2.19 0.20
N ALA A 55 2.68 -1.16 -0.39
CA ALA A 55 1.73 -0.30 0.29
C ALA A 55 0.45 -1.10 0.56
N ILE A 56 -0.15 -0.90 1.73
CA ILE A 56 -1.48 -1.41 2.10
C ILE A 56 -2.42 -0.21 2.14
N SER A 57 -3.55 -0.31 1.45
CA SER A 57 -4.52 0.78 1.32
C SER A 57 -5.93 0.35 1.74
N ALA A 58 -6.69 1.31 2.26
CA ALA A 58 -8.11 1.15 2.59
C ALA A 58 -8.83 2.50 2.51
N GLY A 59 -10.12 2.48 2.16
CA GLY A 59 -11.01 3.62 2.36
C GLY A 59 -11.37 3.77 3.84
N MET A 60 -11.40 5.01 4.35
CA MET A 60 -11.84 5.32 5.72
C MET A 60 -13.29 4.92 5.95
N SER A 61 -14.14 5.02 4.93
CA SER A 61 -15.47 4.42 4.93
C SER A 61 -15.50 3.19 4.04
N VAL A 62 -16.29 2.19 4.45
CA VAL A 62 -16.54 0.98 3.66
C VAL A 62 -18.03 0.66 3.60
N LEU A 63 -18.41 -0.12 2.59
CA LEU A 63 -19.77 -0.64 2.48
C LEU A 63 -20.05 -1.66 3.60
N LYS A 64 -21.31 -1.70 4.04
CA LYS A 64 -21.76 -2.59 5.12
C LYS A 64 -21.38 -4.06 4.91
N ASP A 65 -21.46 -4.55 3.69
CA ASP A 65 -21.18 -5.94 3.35
C ASP A 65 -19.67 -6.29 3.32
N ALA A 66 -18.82 -5.28 3.48
CA ALA A 66 -17.36 -5.40 3.63
C ALA A 66 -16.88 -5.23 5.06
N SER A 67 -17.74 -4.82 6.00
CA SER A 67 -17.36 -4.34 7.34
C SER A 67 -16.50 -5.30 8.17
N SER A 68 -16.55 -6.61 7.88
CA SER A 68 -15.77 -7.64 8.58
C SER A 68 -14.91 -8.49 7.64
N SER A 69 -14.71 -8.06 6.39
CA SER A 69 -13.98 -8.84 5.39
C SER A 69 -12.69 -8.13 4.99
N PRO A 70 -11.52 -8.58 5.46
CA PRO A 70 -10.25 -7.96 5.09
C PRO A 70 -10.02 -7.96 3.57
N GLU A 71 -10.49 -9.00 2.87
CA GLU A 71 -10.43 -9.13 1.40
C GLU A 71 -11.26 -8.09 0.65
N LYS A 72 -12.30 -7.54 1.27
CA LYS A 72 -13.08 -6.44 0.70
C LYS A 72 -12.54 -5.08 1.11
N ILE A 73 -11.86 -4.98 2.26
CA ILE A 73 -11.39 -3.70 2.82
C ILE A 73 -10.02 -3.33 2.28
N PHE A 74 -9.06 -4.26 2.28
CA PHE A 74 -7.65 -3.94 2.02
C PHE A 74 -7.26 -4.21 0.57
N ARG A 75 -6.40 -3.34 0.04
CA ARG A 75 -5.74 -3.52 -1.25
C ARG A 75 -4.24 -3.27 -1.09
N GLN A 76 -3.48 -3.65 -2.10
CA GLN A 76 -2.03 -3.45 -2.13
C GLN A 76 -1.61 -2.49 -3.24
N GLY A 77 -0.37 -2.01 -3.20
CA GLY A 77 0.14 -1.08 -4.19
C GLY A 77 1.58 -0.67 -3.92
N ILE A 78 1.95 0.46 -4.48
CA ILE A 78 3.21 1.16 -4.21
C ILE A 78 2.91 2.63 -3.94
N VAL A 79 3.70 3.24 -3.05
CA VAL A 79 3.78 4.69 -2.91
C VAL A 79 5.00 5.20 -3.65
N VAL A 80 4.79 6.22 -4.46
CA VAL A 80 5.82 6.83 -5.31
C VAL A 80 5.95 8.29 -4.93
N LYS A 81 7.19 8.73 -4.68
CA LYS A 81 7.54 10.15 -4.67
C LYS A 81 8.15 10.50 -6.02
N THR A 82 7.47 11.31 -6.80
CA THR A 82 7.93 11.64 -8.15
C THR A 82 9.27 12.37 -8.14
N SER A 83 10.15 12.02 -9.08
CA SER A 83 11.51 12.58 -9.14
C SER A 83 11.55 14.01 -9.70
N ASP A 84 10.55 14.41 -10.47
CA ASP A 84 10.45 15.71 -11.15
C ASP A 84 9.75 16.78 -10.30
N THR A 85 8.62 16.44 -9.66
CA THR A 85 7.82 17.40 -8.88
C THR A 85 7.91 17.20 -7.37
N GLY A 86 8.32 16.03 -6.91
CA GLY A 86 8.31 15.66 -5.50
C GLY A 86 6.91 15.34 -4.95
N ASP A 87 5.87 15.34 -5.79
CA ASP A 87 4.51 14.93 -5.41
C ASP A 87 4.45 13.43 -5.12
N TRP A 88 3.55 13.07 -4.21
CA TRP A 88 3.34 11.70 -3.74
C TRP A 88 2.11 11.07 -4.39
N PHE A 89 2.22 9.79 -4.76
CA PHE A 89 1.14 9.03 -5.37
C PHE A 89 1.05 7.64 -4.78
N TYR A 90 -0.17 7.15 -4.59
CA TYR A 90 -0.46 5.74 -4.49
C TYR A 90 -0.78 5.21 -5.88
N ILE A 91 -0.16 4.08 -6.25
CA ILE A 91 -0.45 3.34 -7.48
C ILE A 91 -0.75 1.91 -7.06
N GLY A 92 -1.98 1.44 -7.24
CA GLY A 92 -2.36 0.11 -6.75
C GLY A 92 -3.84 -0.18 -6.85
N GLY A 93 -4.26 -1.19 -6.10
CA GLY A 93 -5.62 -1.73 -6.10
C GLY A 93 -6.63 -0.78 -5.47
N ILE A 94 -7.82 -0.72 -6.06
CA ILE A 94 -8.98 0.03 -5.58
C ILE A 94 -10.10 -0.97 -5.29
N SER A 95 -10.67 -0.92 -4.09
CA SER A 95 -11.76 -1.82 -3.72
C SER A 95 -13.12 -1.25 -4.15
N PRO A 96 -14.01 -2.06 -4.75
CA PRO A 96 -15.39 -1.65 -5.01
C PRO A 96 -16.20 -1.43 -3.73
N TYR A 97 -15.68 -1.84 -2.57
CA TYR A 97 -16.35 -1.71 -1.29
C TYR A 97 -15.92 -0.48 -0.49
N TRP A 98 -15.05 0.37 -1.02
CA TRP A 98 -14.72 1.65 -0.39
C TRP A 98 -15.87 2.65 -0.55
N GLY A 99 -16.16 3.37 0.53
CA GLY A 99 -17.15 4.43 0.59
C GLY A 99 -16.64 5.75 0.02
N HIS A 100 -17.49 6.78 0.08
CA HIS A 100 -17.10 8.16 -0.21
C HIS A 100 -16.34 8.71 1.00
N ASP A 101 -15.02 8.54 1.03
CA ASP A 101 -14.18 9.01 2.11
C ASP A 101 -12.71 9.05 1.70
N GLN A 102 -11.82 9.41 2.62
CA GLN A 102 -10.39 9.39 2.39
C GLN A 102 -9.85 7.99 2.11
N LEU A 103 -8.80 7.93 1.30
CA LEU A 103 -7.92 6.77 1.20
C LEU A 103 -6.82 6.92 2.26
N ILE A 104 -6.59 5.87 3.04
CA ILE A 104 -5.41 5.73 3.90
C ILE A 104 -4.47 4.70 3.30
N VAL A 105 -3.18 4.99 3.32
CA VAL A 105 -2.12 4.13 2.79
C VAL A 105 -0.99 4.02 3.81
N TYR A 106 -0.56 2.79 4.08
CA TYR A 106 0.63 2.50 4.88
C TYR A 106 1.65 1.74 4.04
N GLN A 107 2.91 2.19 4.06
CA GLN A 107 4.03 1.46 3.48
C GLN A 107 5.25 1.63 4.38
N GLY A 108 5.90 0.53 4.77
CA GLY A 108 7.02 0.57 5.70
C GLY A 108 6.66 1.23 7.04
N GLY A 109 5.42 1.01 7.52
CA GLY A 109 4.89 1.64 8.73
C GLY A 109 4.52 3.12 8.61
N SER A 110 4.85 3.77 7.48
CA SER A 110 4.62 5.20 7.28
C SER A 110 3.25 5.47 6.63
N LYS A 111 2.41 6.26 7.32
CA LYS A 111 1.06 6.67 6.86
C LYS A 111 1.13 7.73 5.76
N ALA A 112 0.16 7.70 4.85
CA ALA A 112 -0.20 8.77 3.92
C ALA A 112 -1.72 8.70 3.70
N SER A 113 -2.31 9.81 3.27
CA SER A 113 -3.74 9.91 2.97
C SER A 113 -3.98 10.54 1.60
N SER A 114 -5.17 10.37 1.02
CA SER A 114 -5.56 11.16 -0.16
C SER A 114 -5.69 12.65 0.19
N GLN A 115 -5.57 13.52 -0.83
CA GLN A 115 -5.77 14.97 -0.69
C GLN A 115 -7.27 15.32 -0.60
N GLY A 116 -7.91 14.93 0.50
CA GLY A 116 -9.35 14.99 0.73
C GLY A 116 -10.07 13.66 0.50
N LYS A 117 -11.41 13.69 0.47
CA LYS A 117 -12.24 12.51 0.23
C LYS A 117 -12.19 12.07 -1.23
N LEU A 118 -12.21 10.76 -1.46
CA LEU A 118 -12.45 10.16 -2.77
C LEU A 118 -13.95 9.97 -2.97
N ASN A 119 -14.48 10.46 -4.07
CA ASN A 119 -15.88 10.25 -4.38
C ASN A 119 -16.13 8.87 -5.02
N ARG A 120 -17.39 8.43 -4.95
CA ARG A 120 -17.81 7.13 -5.47
C ARG A 120 -17.61 6.99 -6.98
N GLY A 121 -17.79 8.08 -7.73
CA GLY A 121 -17.61 8.08 -9.19
C GLY A 121 -16.17 7.77 -9.62
N ILE A 122 -15.17 8.30 -8.89
CA ILE A 122 -13.75 8.00 -9.12
C ILE A 122 -13.44 6.53 -8.77
N ILE A 123 -13.96 6.04 -7.63
CA ILE A 123 -13.77 4.65 -7.21
C ILE A 123 -14.35 3.68 -8.24
N ASP A 124 -15.60 3.91 -8.67
CA ASP A 124 -16.28 3.06 -9.65
C ASP A 124 -15.58 3.10 -11.01
N ASP A 125 -15.05 4.24 -11.46
CA ASP A 125 -14.26 4.31 -12.69
C ASP A 125 -13.01 3.43 -12.62
N PHE A 126 -12.20 3.54 -11.56
CA PHE A 126 -11.02 2.66 -11.39
C PHE A 126 -11.39 1.18 -11.35
N VAL A 127 -12.45 0.81 -10.61
CA VAL A 127 -12.95 -0.56 -10.54
C VAL A 127 -13.38 -1.08 -11.92
N ASN A 128 -14.15 -0.28 -12.66
CA ASN A 128 -14.63 -0.64 -13.99
C ASN A 128 -13.50 -0.75 -15.04
N LYS A 129 -12.34 -0.12 -14.79
CA LYS A 129 -11.13 -0.21 -15.63
C LYS A 129 -10.14 -1.29 -15.17
N GLY A 130 -10.57 -2.21 -14.30
CA GLY A 130 -9.76 -3.36 -13.88
C GLY A 130 -9.24 -3.27 -12.45
N GLY A 131 -9.72 -2.32 -11.63
CA GLY A 131 -9.44 -2.29 -10.20
C GLY A 131 -8.07 -1.71 -9.83
N LEU A 132 -7.31 -1.15 -10.77
CA LEU A 132 -6.12 -0.35 -10.49
C LEU A 132 -6.42 1.14 -10.62
N GLY A 133 -5.78 1.97 -9.80
CA GLY A 133 -5.90 3.41 -9.84
C GLY A 133 -4.63 4.14 -9.42
N VAL A 134 -4.65 5.46 -9.62
CA VAL A 134 -3.62 6.40 -9.16
C VAL A 134 -4.28 7.48 -8.33
N VAL A 135 -3.80 7.65 -7.10
CA VAL A 135 -4.35 8.65 -6.17
C VAL A 135 -3.22 9.56 -5.67
N PRO A 136 -3.29 10.88 -5.90
CA PRO A 136 -2.38 11.85 -5.29
C PRO A 136 -2.52 11.81 -3.77
N LEU A 137 -1.38 11.77 -3.08
CA LEU A 137 -1.32 11.65 -1.62
C LEU A 137 -0.88 12.96 -0.96
N TYR A 138 -1.32 13.11 0.27
CA TYR A 138 -0.77 14.00 1.28
C TYR A 138 -0.03 13.15 2.32
N LYS A 139 1.15 13.62 2.72
CA LYS A 139 1.99 12.93 3.69
C LYS A 139 2.58 13.96 4.64
N GLU A 140 2.09 13.96 5.87
CA GLU A 140 2.52 14.90 6.89
C GLU A 140 3.95 14.56 7.37
N LYS A 141 4.18 13.31 7.76
CA LYS A 141 5.48 12.80 8.20
C LYS A 141 6.19 12.08 7.05
N VAL A 142 7.07 12.80 6.37
CA VAL A 142 7.90 12.24 5.30
C VAL A 142 9.16 11.61 5.91
N PRO A 143 9.45 10.32 5.65
CA PRO A 143 10.70 9.73 6.11
C PRO A 143 11.90 10.46 5.48
N PRO A 144 13.04 10.55 6.20
CA PRO A 144 14.19 11.34 5.74
C PRO A 144 14.74 10.84 4.39
N VAL A 145 14.54 9.56 4.10
CA VAL A 145 14.88 8.96 2.81
C VAL A 145 13.70 8.11 2.33
N TRP A 146 13.34 8.29 1.05
CA TRP A 146 12.37 7.47 0.35
C TRP A 146 13.00 6.87 -0.90
N TYR A 147 12.93 5.55 -1.03
CA TYR A 147 13.37 4.85 -2.23
C TYR A 147 12.14 4.37 -2.98
N ASN A 148 11.93 4.91 -4.18
CA ASN A 148 10.95 4.37 -5.09
C ASN A 148 11.39 2.97 -5.55
N PRO A 149 10.43 2.08 -5.94
CA PRO A 149 10.76 0.81 -6.54
C PRO A 149 11.65 0.97 -7.77
N VAL A 150 12.69 0.14 -7.88
CA VAL A 150 13.52 0.07 -9.08
C VAL A 150 12.69 -0.56 -10.19
N LEU A 151 12.42 0.17 -11.27
CA LEU A 151 11.72 -0.37 -12.43
C LEU A 151 12.55 -1.44 -13.14
N PHE A 152 11.89 -2.47 -13.65
CA PHE A 152 12.52 -3.46 -14.53
C PHE A 152 13.06 -2.78 -15.78
N LYS A 153 14.30 -3.12 -16.17
CA LYS A 153 14.96 -2.55 -17.35
C LYS A 153 15.41 -3.66 -18.29
N ASP A 154 15.71 -3.30 -19.53
CA ASP A 154 16.31 -4.24 -20.47
C ASP A 154 17.82 -4.36 -20.19
N CYS A 155 18.42 -5.51 -20.50
CA CYS A 155 19.88 -5.66 -20.42
C CYS A 155 20.57 -4.66 -21.37
N GLN A 156 21.71 -4.11 -20.94
CA GLN A 156 22.45 -3.09 -21.69
C GLN A 156 23.72 -3.67 -22.34
N GLY A 157 24.20 -3.03 -23.41
CA GLY A 157 25.40 -3.45 -24.13
C GLY A 157 25.19 -4.59 -25.13
N SER A 158 26.22 -4.88 -25.94
CA SER A 158 26.13 -5.86 -27.03
C SER A 158 25.77 -7.28 -26.58
N PHE A 159 26.29 -7.71 -25.44
CA PHE A 159 25.92 -8.99 -24.82
C PHE A 159 24.52 -8.93 -24.18
N GLY A 160 24.09 -7.77 -23.68
CA GLY A 160 22.74 -7.55 -23.16
C GLY A 160 21.66 -7.64 -24.24
N ILE A 161 21.93 -7.16 -25.46
CA ILE A 161 21.01 -7.29 -26.61
C ILE A 161 20.72 -8.77 -26.91
N PHE A 162 21.74 -9.63 -26.86
CA PHE A 162 21.56 -11.06 -27.05
C PHE A 162 20.65 -11.67 -25.98
N TRP A 163 20.81 -11.28 -24.71
CA TRP A 163 19.92 -11.72 -23.64
C TRP A 163 18.50 -11.20 -23.77
N ASN A 164 18.33 -9.95 -24.20
CA ASN A 164 17.00 -9.39 -24.46
C ASN A 164 16.30 -10.19 -25.56
N TYR A 165 17.02 -10.47 -26.66
CA TYR A 165 16.51 -11.29 -27.76
C TYR A 165 16.12 -12.69 -27.30
N LEU A 166 16.92 -13.36 -26.48
CA LEU A 166 16.53 -14.67 -25.93
C LEU A 166 15.32 -14.57 -25.01
N GLY A 167 15.23 -13.51 -24.20
CA GLY A 167 14.11 -13.27 -23.28
C GLY A 167 12.78 -13.02 -23.98
N GLU A 168 12.79 -12.56 -25.24
CA GLU A 168 11.60 -12.38 -26.09
C GLU A 168 10.92 -13.70 -26.51
N PHE A 169 11.55 -14.85 -26.28
CA PHE A 169 10.97 -16.17 -26.59
C PHE A 169 10.70 -17.02 -25.34
N GLN A 170 10.79 -16.41 -24.15
CA GLN A 170 10.75 -17.13 -22.87
C GLN A 170 9.53 -16.79 -22.02
N GLY A 171 9.12 -17.75 -21.20
CA GLY A 171 8.33 -17.46 -20.00
C GLY A 171 9.14 -16.62 -19.03
N GLY A 172 8.46 -15.89 -18.15
CA GLY A 172 9.07 -15.13 -17.07
C GLY A 172 8.80 -15.80 -15.73
N ILE A 173 9.86 -15.95 -14.93
CA ILE A 173 9.70 -16.19 -13.49
C ILE A 173 9.50 -14.85 -12.81
N LEU A 174 8.35 -14.71 -12.15
CA LEU A 174 7.89 -13.50 -11.51
C LEU A 174 7.85 -13.70 -10.00
N SER A 175 8.19 -12.66 -9.25
CA SER A 175 8.10 -12.62 -7.79
C SER A 175 7.06 -11.61 -7.36
N ILE A 176 6.00 -12.08 -6.71
CA ILE A 176 4.93 -11.23 -6.21
C ILE A 176 5.19 -10.98 -4.73
N PHE A 177 5.24 -9.71 -4.37
CA PHE A 177 5.46 -9.28 -3.00
C PHE A 177 4.09 -8.96 -2.40
N SER A 178 3.67 -9.71 -1.39
CA SER A 178 2.34 -9.56 -0.80
C SER A 178 2.37 -9.51 0.73
N ASN A 179 1.61 -8.57 1.26
CA ASN A 179 1.29 -8.46 2.68
C ASN A 179 -0.03 -9.15 3.07
N ALA A 180 -0.75 -9.77 2.12
CA ALA A 180 -2.03 -10.42 2.39
C ALA A 180 -1.95 -11.47 3.52
N PRO A 181 -0.94 -12.37 3.58
CA PRO A 181 -0.82 -13.32 4.69
C PRO A 181 -0.68 -12.66 6.06
N ASN A 182 0.07 -11.54 6.16
CA ASN A 182 0.18 -10.79 7.41
C ASN A 182 -1.12 -10.09 7.77
N ILE A 183 -1.81 -9.48 6.79
CA ILE A 183 -3.10 -8.82 7.01
C ILE A 183 -4.12 -9.80 7.55
N LEU A 184 -4.22 -11.01 6.96
CA LEU A 184 -5.11 -12.06 7.43
C LEU A 184 -4.78 -12.49 8.86
N ARG A 185 -3.50 -12.73 9.15
CA ARG A 185 -3.04 -13.12 10.50
C ARG A 185 -3.35 -12.06 11.54
N TYR A 186 -2.99 -10.80 11.28
CA TYR A 186 -3.24 -9.71 12.23
C TYR A 186 -4.73 -9.42 12.39
N THR A 187 -5.53 -9.61 11.33
CA THR A 187 -6.99 -9.51 11.41
C THR A 187 -7.56 -10.58 12.34
N GLU A 188 -7.10 -11.83 12.22
CA GLU A 188 -7.53 -12.91 13.12
C GLU A 188 -7.10 -12.62 14.56
N ASP A 189 -5.84 -12.22 14.80
CA ASP A 189 -5.33 -11.83 16.12
C ASP A 189 -6.18 -10.71 16.76
N LEU A 190 -6.64 -9.75 15.95
CA LEU A 190 -7.49 -8.64 16.38
C LEU A 190 -8.90 -9.10 16.79
N ILE A 191 -9.53 -9.93 15.94
CA ILE A 191 -10.92 -10.38 16.09
C ILE A 191 -11.04 -11.50 17.13
N GLU A 192 -10.24 -12.56 17.03
CA GLU A 192 -10.27 -13.71 17.95
C GLU A 192 -9.77 -13.32 19.34
N GLY A 193 -8.78 -12.43 19.40
CA GLY A 193 -8.35 -11.79 20.64
C GLY A 193 -9.41 -10.90 21.28
N ARG A 194 -10.56 -10.68 20.62
CA ARG A 194 -11.65 -9.77 21.02
C ARG A 194 -11.13 -8.37 21.37
N LYS A 195 -10.06 -7.94 20.71
CA LYS A 195 -9.43 -6.64 20.96
C LYS A 195 -10.25 -5.51 20.35
N ALA A 196 -10.61 -5.66 19.07
CA ALA A 196 -11.48 -4.73 18.37
C ALA A 196 -12.07 -5.36 17.10
N SER A 197 -12.97 -4.64 16.43
CA SER A 197 -13.45 -4.95 15.08
C SER A 197 -12.61 -4.22 14.03
N LEU A 198 -12.60 -4.73 12.79
CA LEU A 198 -11.97 -4.04 11.65
C LEU A 198 -12.64 -2.70 11.32
N THR A 199 -13.94 -2.60 11.58
CA THR A 199 -14.73 -1.40 11.34
C THR A 199 -15.64 -1.10 12.51
N TYR A 200 -16.05 0.16 12.65
CA TYR A 200 -17.11 0.58 13.55
C TYR A 200 -18.25 1.22 12.74
N SER A 201 -19.45 1.24 13.31
CA SER A 201 -20.61 1.85 12.68
C SER A 201 -21.00 3.15 13.37
N SER A 202 -21.21 4.20 12.59
CA SER A 202 -21.73 5.50 13.08
C SER A 202 -22.80 6.01 12.12
N TYR A 203 -23.96 6.40 12.65
CA TYR A 203 -25.12 6.88 11.86
C TYR A 203 -25.54 5.99 10.67
N GLY A 204 -25.33 4.68 10.77
CA GLY A 204 -25.64 3.72 9.69
C GLY A 204 -24.57 3.58 8.61
N HIS A 205 -23.47 4.32 8.73
CA HIS A 205 -22.26 4.18 7.91
C HIS A 205 -21.20 3.35 8.64
N TYR A 206 -20.29 2.74 7.89
CA TYR A 206 -19.22 1.90 8.42
C TYR A 206 -17.87 2.53 8.10
N TYR A 207 -17.00 2.57 9.09
CA TYR A 207 -15.71 3.23 9.04
C TYR A 207 -14.61 2.29 9.51
N LEU A 208 -13.44 2.40 8.92
CA LEU A 208 -12.24 1.69 9.34
C LEU A 208 -11.92 2.06 10.80
N SER A 209 -11.66 1.07 11.64
CA SER A 209 -11.33 1.33 13.04
C SER A 209 -9.86 1.74 13.20
N ILE A 210 -9.58 2.54 14.23
CA ILE A 210 -8.21 2.88 14.66
C ILE A 210 -7.36 1.62 14.86
N ALA A 211 -7.96 0.56 15.41
CA ALA A 211 -7.27 -0.71 15.62
C ALA A 211 -6.94 -1.43 14.31
N ALA A 212 -7.78 -1.34 13.28
CA ALA A 212 -7.45 -1.87 11.96
C ALA A 212 -6.23 -1.15 11.34
N GLU A 213 -6.11 0.16 11.54
CA GLU A 213 -4.92 0.90 11.13
C GLU A 213 -3.68 0.49 11.94
N ASN A 214 -3.78 0.54 13.28
CA ASN A 214 -2.64 0.43 14.19
C ASN A 214 -2.14 -1.00 14.45
N ASP A 215 -3.04 -1.99 14.40
CA ASP A 215 -2.75 -3.39 14.71
C ASP A 215 -2.76 -4.31 13.48
N VAL A 216 -3.27 -3.84 12.32
CA VAL A 216 -3.28 -4.61 11.06
C VAL A 216 -2.47 -3.91 9.97
N MET A 217 -2.91 -2.75 9.46
CA MET A 217 -2.29 -2.11 8.29
C MET A 217 -0.84 -1.69 8.56
N ARG A 218 -0.61 -0.90 9.62
CA ARG A 218 0.71 -0.39 9.98
C ARG A 218 1.72 -1.52 10.20
N PRO A 219 1.49 -2.52 11.09
CA PRO A 219 2.46 -3.58 11.33
C PRO A 219 2.64 -4.52 10.13
N ALA A 220 1.57 -4.83 9.37
CA ALA A 220 1.72 -5.63 8.16
C ALA A 220 2.58 -4.92 7.10
N SER A 221 2.45 -3.60 6.98
CA SER A 221 3.22 -2.81 6.02
C SER A 221 4.70 -2.60 6.40
N ASP A 222 5.07 -2.77 7.67
CA ASP A 222 6.43 -2.57 8.18
C ASP A 222 7.26 -3.86 8.25
N ILE A 223 6.70 -4.97 7.79
CA ILE A 223 7.40 -6.27 7.75
C ILE A 223 7.70 -6.64 6.30
N TYR A 224 8.80 -7.36 6.10
CA TYR A 224 9.15 -7.92 4.82
C TYR A 224 7.98 -8.74 4.26
N PRO A 225 7.51 -8.49 3.03
CA PRO A 225 6.32 -9.14 2.49
C PRO A 225 6.55 -10.63 2.26
N TYR A 226 5.46 -11.40 2.24
CA TYR A 226 5.51 -12.77 1.76
C TYR A 226 5.76 -12.78 0.25
N VAL A 227 6.62 -13.70 -0.21
CA VAL A 227 6.97 -13.81 -1.64
C VAL A 227 6.28 -15.01 -2.25
N TYR A 228 5.36 -14.76 -3.18
CA TYR A 228 4.87 -15.79 -4.09
C TYR A 228 5.73 -15.82 -5.35
N LEU A 229 6.02 -17.02 -5.84
CA LEU A 229 6.61 -17.17 -7.16
C LEU A 229 5.51 -17.50 -8.18
N ALA A 230 5.62 -16.92 -9.36
CA ALA A 230 4.68 -17.11 -10.45
C ALA A 230 5.43 -17.36 -11.76
N LEU A 231 4.76 -18.06 -12.68
CA LEU A 231 5.17 -18.18 -14.07
C LEU A 231 4.25 -17.32 -14.93
N GLY A 232 4.81 -16.49 -15.79
CA GLY A 232 4.01 -15.61 -16.63
C GLY A 232 4.70 -15.22 -17.91
N THR A 233 4.14 -14.21 -18.57
CA THR A 233 4.80 -13.59 -19.71
C THR A 233 6.05 -12.85 -19.22
N ASN A 234 7.19 -13.09 -19.87
CA ASN A 234 8.39 -12.32 -19.56
C ASN A 234 8.13 -10.82 -19.88
N PRO A 235 8.48 -9.89 -18.98
CA PRO A 235 8.24 -8.46 -19.22
C PRO A 235 8.85 -7.93 -20.52
N LEU A 236 9.96 -8.53 -21.00
CA LEU A 236 10.52 -8.20 -22.32
C LEU A 236 9.58 -8.56 -23.47
N VAL A 237 8.94 -9.74 -23.40
CA VAL A 237 7.95 -10.18 -24.39
C VAL A 237 6.76 -9.23 -24.39
N ALA A 238 6.29 -8.87 -23.19
CA ALA A 238 5.18 -7.94 -23.04
C ALA A 238 5.53 -6.58 -23.66
N LYS A 239 6.71 -6.05 -23.37
CA LYS A 239 7.20 -4.77 -23.92
C LYS A 239 7.40 -4.80 -25.43
N SER A 240 8.01 -5.86 -25.98
CA SER A 240 8.27 -5.97 -27.43
C SER A 240 6.99 -6.08 -28.26
N HIS A 241 5.93 -6.64 -27.69
CA HIS A 241 4.61 -6.74 -28.31
C HIS A 241 3.64 -5.61 -27.92
N GLY A 242 4.11 -4.61 -27.15
CA GLY A 242 3.28 -3.48 -26.70
C GLY A 242 2.14 -3.87 -25.73
N LEU A 243 2.25 -5.01 -25.06
CA LEU A 243 1.26 -5.51 -24.11
C LEU A 243 1.33 -4.74 -22.79
N GLN A 244 0.34 -3.89 -22.54
CA GLN A 244 0.20 -3.15 -21.28
C GLN A 244 -0.25 -4.04 -20.12
N ILE A 245 -0.98 -5.10 -20.44
CA ILE A 245 -1.46 -6.10 -19.50
C ILE A 245 -1.02 -7.47 -20.02
N TYR A 246 -0.44 -8.29 -19.16
CA TYR A 246 0.07 -9.61 -19.52
C TYR A 246 -0.29 -10.68 -18.46
N PRO A 247 -0.42 -11.95 -18.87
CA PRO A 247 -0.83 -13.03 -17.97
C PRO A 247 0.31 -13.54 -17.08
N GLY A 248 -0.07 -14.02 -15.89
CA GLY A 248 0.75 -14.78 -14.96
C GLY A 248 -0.05 -15.87 -14.25
N PHE A 249 0.65 -16.84 -13.67
CA PHE A 249 0.07 -18.00 -13.00
C PHE A 249 0.85 -18.32 -11.73
N THR A 250 0.13 -18.57 -10.64
CA THR A 250 0.71 -19.03 -9.36
C THR A 250 -0.22 -20.04 -8.69
N PHE A 251 0.16 -20.55 -7.54
CA PHE A 251 -0.68 -21.45 -6.75
C PHE A 251 -1.21 -20.76 -5.51
N ASP A 252 -2.41 -21.17 -5.09
CA ASP A 252 -3.06 -20.70 -3.86
C ASP A 252 -2.49 -21.36 -2.59
N THR A 253 -1.19 -21.66 -2.59
CA THR A 253 -0.48 -22.40 -1.53
C THR A 253 1.04 -22.17 -1.63
N VAL A 254 1.80 -22.68 -0.66
CA VAL A 254 3.26 -22.74 -0.77
C VAL A 254 3.70 -23.79 -1.77
N THR A 255 4.48 -23.35 -2.75
CA THR A 255 5.13 -24.23 -3.73
C THR A 255 6.38 -24.87 -3.14
N SER A 256 6.75 -26.07 -3.62
CA SER A 256 7.99 -26.74 -3.21
C SER A 256 9.24 -25.88 -3.45
N ASP A 257 9.24 -25.05 -4.50
CA ASP A 257 10.37 -24.19 -4.84
C ASP A 257 10.61 -23.10 -3.79
N VAL A 258 9.53 -22.48 -3.30
CA VAL A 258 9.57 -21.50 -2.20
C VAL A 258 9.93 -22.20 -0.88
N SER A 259 9.29 -23.33 -0.58
CA SER A 259 9.55 -24.09 0.65
C SER A 259 11.02 -24.49 0.79
N SER A 260 11.64 -24.97 -0.30
CA SER A 260 13.03 -25.46 -0.31
C SER A 260 14.10 -24.42 0.05
N CYS A 261 13.81 -23.12 -0.14
CA CYS A 261 14.75 -22.03 0.12
C CYS A 261 14.18 -20.92 1.00
N CYS A 262 13.03 -21.14 1.63
CA CYS A 262 12.26 -20.14 2.36
C CYS A 262 13.13 -19.29 3.31
N GLU A 263 13.90 -19.91 4.22
CA GLU A 263 14.71 -19.18 5.20
C GLU A 263 15.81 -18.29 4.59
N LYS A 264 16.15 -18.48 3.32
CA LYS A 264 17.14 -17.66 2.61
C LYS A 264 16.50 -16.44 1.96
N ILE A 265 15.29 -16.59 1.41
CA ILE A 265 14.63 -15.55 0.61
C ILE A 265 13.62 -14.73 1.41
N MET A 266 13.22 -15.19 2.60
CA MET A 266 12.25 -14.51 3.44
C MET A 266 12.50 -14.77 4.94
N PRO A 267 11.93 -13.96 5.86
CA PRO A 267 12.07 -14.16 7.29
C PRO A 267 11.60 -15.54 7.78
N LYS A 268 12.29 -16.09 8.78
CA LYS A 268 12.05 -17.45 9.33
C LYS A 268 10.61 -17.72 9.77
N HIS A 269 9.86 -16.71 10.19
CA HIS A 269 8.49 -16.92 10.67
C HIS A 269 7.52 -17.36 9.56
N TYR A 270 7.77 -16.98 8.30
CA TYR A 270 7.01 -17.45 7.15
C TYR A 270 7.25 -18.91 6.80
N CYS A 271 8.38 -19.47 7.24
CA CYS A 271 8.74 -20.86 6.97
C CYS A 271 8.15 -21.85 7.98
N LYS A 272 7.43 -21.36 9.00
CA LYS A 272 6.80 -22.18 10.03
C LYS A 272 5.46 -22.72 9.53
N SER A 273 5.14 -23.95 9.88
CA SER A 273 3.87 -24.59 9.51
C SER A 273 2.64 -23.80 9.94
N SER A 274 2.68 -23.13 11.09
CA SER A 274 1.59 -22.30 11.61
C SER A 274 1.30 -21.05 10.76
N PHE A 275 2.23 -20.62 9.91
CA PHE A 275 2.00 -19.48 9.02
C PHE A 275 1.34 -19.91 7.71
N LEU A 276 1.41 -21.20 7.36
CA LEU A 276 0.96 -21.70 6.07
C LEU A 276 -0.56 -21.56 5.87
N ASP A 277 -1.33 -21.53 6.94
CA ASP A 277 -2.80 -21.38 6.89
C ASP A 277 -3.24 -20.01 6.36
N TYR A 278 -2.37 -19.00 6.44
CA TYR A 278 -2.59 -17.63 5.93
C TYR A 278 -2.10 -17.42 4.49
N ILE A 279 -1.42 -18.42 3.91
CA ILE A 279 -0.87 -18.31 2.56
C ILE A 279 -1.95 -18.69 1.57
N LYS A 280 -2.77 -17.69 1.24
CA LYS A 280 -3.87 -17.78 0.29
C LYS A 280 -3.91 -16.52 -0.56
N PHE A 281 -3.96 -16.70 -1.86
CA PHE A 281 -4.06 -15.65 -2.85
C PHE A 281 -5.51 -15.16 -2.95
N ASN A 282 -5.74 -13.86 -2.77
CA ASN A 282 -7.09 -13.31 -2.67
C ASN A 282 -7.14 -11.83 -3.10
N ASP A 283 -8.31 -11.18 -2.98
CA ASP A 283 -8.52 -9.81 -3.42
C ASP A 283 -7.64 -8.75 -2.74
N ILE A 284 -7.02 -9.05 -1.58
CA ILE A 284 -6.01 -8.19 -0.95
C ILE A 284 -4.77 -8.06 -1.85
N ASP A 285 -4.48 -9.08 -2.66
CA ASP A 285 -3.34 -9.11 -3.59
C ASP A 285 -3.53 -8.23 -4.84
N ILE A 286 -4.73 -7.67 -5.06
CA ILE A 286 -4.94 -6.69 -6.13
C ILE A 286 -4.11 -5.44 -5.83
N GLY A 287 -3.26 -5.09 -6.79
CA GLY A 287 -2.25 -4.04 -6.74
C GLY A 287 -0.92 -4.48 -6.13
N ALA A 288 -0.75 -5.72 -5.69
CA ALA A 288 0.53 -6.19 -5.18
C ALA A 288 1.62 -6.10 -6.27
N PRO A 289 2.83 -5.60 -5.93
CA PRO A 289 3.90 -5.42 -6.89
C PRO A 289 4.51 -6.75 -7.33
N VAL A 290 4.74 -6.85 -8.64
CA VAL A 290 5.35 -7.99 -9.31
C VAL A 290 6.73 -7.59 -9.78
N TYR A 291 7.75 -8.33 -9.34
CA TYR A 291 9.14 -8.12 -9.70
C TYR A 291 9.61 -9.22 -10.64
N ALA A 292 10.54 -8.86 -11.51
CA ALA A 292 11.21 -9.79 -12.40
C ALA A 292 12.71 -9.47 -12.47
N THR A 293 13.48 -10.44 -12.95
CA THR A 293 14.87 -10.24 -13.35
C THR A 293 15.15 -11.01 -14.63
N LEU A 294 16.12 -10.53 -15.39
CA LEU A 294 16.73 -11.30 -16.47
C LEU A 294 17.87 -12.16 -15.90
N PRO A 295 18.35 -13.19 -16.64
CA PRO A 295 19.46 -14.03 -16.22
C PRO A 295 20.70 -13.22 -15.76
N CYS A 296 21.36 -13.71 -14.72
CA CYS A 296 22.43 -13.02 -14.01
C CYS A 296 23.69 -12.96 -14.88
N GLY A 297 24.01 -11.76 -15.34
CA GLY A 297 25.31 -11.40 -15.87
C GLY A 297 25.54 -9.92 -15.59
N ASN A 298 26.79 -9.49 -15.54
CA ASN A 298 27.18 -8.10 -15.21
C ASN A 298 26.62 -7.02 -16.17
N SER A 299 25.85 -7.41 -17.20
CA SER A 299 25.25 -6.56 -18.23
C SER A 299 23.71 -6.54 -18.22
N CYS A 300 23.06 -7.30 -17.33
CA CYS A 300 21.62 -7.48 -17.31
C CYS A 300 20.89 -6.73 -16.19
N SER A 301 19.58 -6.55 -16.38
CA SER A 301 18.70 -5.81 -15.46
C SER A 301 18.87 -6.23 -14.01
N THR A 302 18.84 -5.23 -13.12
CA THR A 302 18.55 -5.47 -11.71
C THR A 302 17.16 -6.07 -11.55
N PHE A 303 16.98 -6.88 -10.51
CA PHE A 303 15.66 -7.28 -10.02
C PHE A 303 14.81 -6.02 -9.84
N GLY A 304 13.67 -5.94 -10.54
CA GLY A 304 12.92 -4.69 -10.64
C GLY A 304 11.43 -4.90 -10.87
N LEU A 305 10.65 -3.86 -10.55
CA LEU A 305 9.21 -3.82 -10.69
C LEU A 305 8.82 -3.99 -12.16
N ALA A 306 8.17 -5.10 -12.44
CA ALA A 306 7.70 -5.51 -13.76
C ALA A 306 6.20 -5.29 -13.95
N GLY A 307 5.45 -5.11 -12.86
CA GLY A 307 4.03 -4.82 -12.91
C GLY A 307 3.33 -4.81 -11.57
N LEU A 308 2.02 -4.62 -11.63
CA LEU A 308 1.10 -4.66 -10.49
C LEU A 308 -0.01 -5.64 -10.83
N ILE A 309 -0.45 -6.45 -9.86
CA ILE A 309 -1.58 -7.36 -10.07
C ILE A 309 -2.85 -6.54 -10.29
N MET A 310 -3.46 -6.70 -11.45
CA MET A 310 -4.69 -5.99 -11.82
C MET A 310 -5.93 -6.81 -11.47
N SER A 311 -5.93 -8.11 -11.75
CA SER A 311 -7.05 -8.99 -11.44
C SER A 311 -6.58 -10.41 -11.17
N ILE A 312 -7.41 -11.14 -10.45
CA ILE A 312 -7.16 -12.50 -9.97
C ILE A 312 -8.34 -13.37 -10.38
N SER A 313 -8.07 -14.57 -10.84
CA SER A 313 -9.08 -15.59 -11.10
C SER A 313 -8.54 -16.94 -10.69
N SER A 314 -9.37 -17.79 -10.09
CA SER A 314 -8.95 -19.12 -9.69
C SER A 314 -9.56 -20.19 -10.59
N MET A 315 -8.82 -21.27 -10.79
CA MET A 315 -9.31 -22.48 -11.43
C MET A 315 -8.72 -23.71 -10.74
N THR A 316 -9.51 -24.76 -10.61
CA THR A 316 -9.04 -26.03 -10.05
C THR A 316 -8.58 -26.95 -11.18
N VAL A 317 -7.31 -27.37 -11.14
CA VAL A 317 -6.73 -28.34 -12.08
C VAL A 317 -6.16 -29.50 -11.27
N ASN A 318 -6.65 -30.72 -11.50
CA ASN A 318 -6.18 -31.93 -10.81
C ASN A 318 -6.15 -31.80 -9.27
N ASN A 319 -7.21 -31.25 -8.66
CA ASN A 319 -7.34 -30.94 -7.23
C ASN A 319 -6.35 -29.89 -6.70
N VAL A 320 -5.62 -29.18 -7.56
CA VAL A 320 -4.76 -28.06 -7.18
C VAL A 320 -5.42 -26.75 -7.61
N GLN A 321 -5.44 -25.76 -6.71
CA GLN A 321 -5.97 -24.43 -7.00
C GLN A 321 -4.91 -23.57 -7.69
N LEU A 322 -5.08 -23.41 -9.00
CA LEU A 322 -4.27 -22.56 -9.86
C LEU A 322 -4.88 -21.16 -9.86
N ILE A 323 -4.03 -20.16 -9.68
CA ILE A 323 -4.40 -18.75 -9.69
C ILE A 323 -3.88 -18.13 -10.98
N TYR A 324 -4.80 -17.65 -11.81
CA TYR A 324 -4.53 -16.80 -12.96
C TYR A 324 -4.49 -15.34 -12.54
N LEU A 325 -3.49 -14.62 -13.04
CA LEU A 325 -3.23 -13.22 -12.76
C LEU A 325 -3.19 -12.45 -14.07
N THR A 326 -3.81 -11.28 -14.08
CA THR A 326 -3.50 -10.25 -15.08
C THR A 326 -2.62 -9.19 -14.45
N ILE A 327 -1.49 -8.90 -15.07
CA ILE A 327 -0.47 -8.00 -14.53
C ILE A 327 -0.39 -6.79 -15.43
N ALA A 328 -0.61 -5.60 -14.88
CA ALA A 328 -0.43 -4.34 -15.61
C ALA A 328 1.04 -3.91 -15.51
N GLN A 329 1.63 -3.48 -16.63
CA GLN A 329 2.95 -2.83 -16.61
C GLN A 329 2.89 -1.57 -15.73
N PRO A 330 3.96 -1.25 -14.98
CA PRO A 330 4.02 0.00 -14.23
C PRO A 330 4.19 1.19 -15.20
N PRO A 331 4.06 2.44 -14.73
CA PRO A 331 4.52 3.59 -15.49
C PRO A 331 5.97 3.40 -15.99
N SER A 332 6.26 3.90 -17.19
CA SER A 332 7.58 3.74 -17.81
C SER A 332 8.72 4.39 -17.02
N ASP A 333 8.37 5.40 -16.22
CA ASP A 333 9.22 6.06 -15.24
C ASP A 333 8.35 6.55 -14.06
N LEU A 334 8.97 6.91 -12.96
CA LEU A 334 8.30 7.39 -11.74
C LEU A 334 8.32 8.93 -11.65
N THR A 335 7.99 9.57 -12.77
CA THR A 335 7.77 11.02 -12.91
C THR A 335 6.28 11.32 -13.03
N THR A 336 5.85 12.54 -12.72
CA THR A 336 4.44 12.94 -12.86
C THR A 336 3.95 12.77 -14.29
N SER A 337 4.79 13.11 -15.28
CA SER A 337 4.45 12.98 -16.71
C SER A 337 4.25 11.51 -17.13
N ALA A 338 5.12 10.60 -16.68
CA ALA A 338 5.00 9.18 -17.01
C ALA A 338 3.77 8.53 -16.35
N ILE A 339 3.42 8.95 -15.11
CA ILE A 339 2.19 8.52 -14.44
C ILE A 339 0.95 8.97 -15.22
N ILE A 340 0.95 10.20 -15.75
CA ILE A 340 -0.13 10.72 -16.59
C ILE A 340 -0.27 9.89 -17.87
N GLU A 341 0.81 9.63 -18.60
CA GLU A 341 0.76 8.82 -19.82
C GLU A 341 0.31 7.38 -19.55
N TRP A 342 0.75 6.80 -18.44
CA TRP A 342 0.28 5.51 -17.99
C TRP A 342 -1.22 5.51 -17.72
N SER A 343 -1.75 6.53 -17.04
CA SER A 343 -3.20 6.64 -16.77
C SER A 343 -4.05 6.77 -18.04
N LYS A 344 -3.52 7.41 -19.09
CA LYS A 344 -4.18 7.47 -20.40
C LYS A 344 -4.22 6.10 -21.05
N THR A 345 -3.11 5.38 -20.98
CA THR A 345 -2.96 4.02 -21.53
C THR A 345 -3.90 3.03 -20.83
N MET A 346 -4.03 3.14 -19.52
CA MET A 346 -4.93 2.31 -18.71
C MET A 346 -6.40 2.79 -18.74
N GLY A 347 -6.67 3.96 -19.30
CA GLY A 347 -8.03 4.47 -19.54
C GLY A 347 -8.73 5.10 -18.33
N PHE A 348 -7.98 5.60 -17.34
CA PHE A 348 -8.52 6.29 -16.16
C PHE A 348 -7.95 7.72 -15.97
N TYR A 349 -7.40 8.32 -17.04
CA TYR A 349 -6.85 9.69 -17.01
C TYR A 349 -7.85 10.74 -16.54
N ASP A 350 -9.12 10.66 -16.94
CA ASP A 350 -10.13 11.65 -16.55
C ASP A 350 -10.31 11.69 -15.02
N SER A 351 -10.28 10.52 -14.39
CA SER A 351 -10.33 10.40 -12.93
C SER A 351 -9.08 10.98 -12.27
N LEU A 352 -7.89 10.69 -12.80
CA LEU A 352 -6.64 11.30 -12.30
C LEU A 352 -6.64 12.83 -12.47
N SER A 353 -7.13 13.34 -13.61
CA SER A 353 -7.20 14.78 -13.87
C SER A 353 -8.09 15.50 -12.86
N LYS A 354 -9.25 14.93 -12.53
CA LYS A 354 -10.13 15.45 -11.48
C LYS A 354 -9.46 15.44 -10.12
N LEU A 355 -8.72 14.38 -9.78
CA LEU A 355 -7.96 14.30 -8.53
C LEU A 355 -6.85 15.35 -8.47
N PHE A 356 -6.21 15.71 -9.59
CA PHE A 356 -5.25 16.81 -9.62
C PHE A 356 -5.89 18.17 -9.36
N GLU A 357 -7.08 18.41 -9.91
CA GLU A 357 -7.83 19.65 -9.64
C GLU A 357 -8.26 19.73 -8.17
N ALA A 358 -8.79 18.62 -7.62
CA ALA A 358 -9.10 18.49 -6.21
C ALA A 358 -7.87 18.75 -5.33
N GLY A 359 -6.71 18.19 -5.68
CA GLY A 359 -5.45 18.41 -4.98
C GLY A 359 -4.99 19.88 -4.96
N LYS A 360 -5.20 20.62 -6.05
CA LYS A 360 -4.94 22.08 -6.08
C LYS A 360 -5.87 22.85 -5.14
N ARG A 361 -7.16 22.47 -5.11
CA ARG A 361 -8.16 23.06 -4.20
C ARG A 361 -7.82 22.77 -2.75
N PHE A 362 -7.47 21.53 -2.42
CA PHE A 362 -7.00 21.10 -1.10
C PHE A 362 -5.79 21.92 -0.63
N LYS A 363 -4.73 22.01 -1.43
CA LYS A 363 -3.52 22.79 -1.10
C LYS A 363 -3.85 24.28 -0.89
N LYS A 364 -4.75 24.85 -1.70
CA LYS A 364 -5.22 26.23 -1.55
C LYS A 364 -6.03 26.42 -0.26
N ALA A 365 -6.93 25.49 0.07
CA ALA A 365 -7.75 25.57 1.27
C ALA A 365 -6.90 25.52 2.55
N ILE A 366 -5.85 24.70 2.59
CA ILE A 366 -4.89 24.70 3.71
C ILE A 366 -4.26 26.08 3.86
N ALA A 367 -3.76 26.68 2.77
CA ALA A 367 -3.15 28.00 2.82
C ALA A 367 -4.12 29.08 3.31
N ASP A 368 -5.36 29.07 2.82
CA ASP A 368 -6.39 30.04 3.19
C ASP A 368 -6.80 29.87 4.67
N LEU A 369 -7.05 28.65 5.14
CA LEU A 369 -7.43 28.37 6.54
C LEU A 369 -6.28 28.61 7.52
N SER A 370 -5.03 28.38 7.12
CA SER A 370 -3.85 28.61 7.96
C SER A 370 -3.60 30.09 8.27
N THR A 371 -4.33 31.01 7.62
CA THR A 371 -4.31 32.44 7.99
C THR A 371 -5.07 32.73 9.29
N VAL A 372 -5.94 31.81 9.74
CA VAL A 372 -6.81 31.96 10.91
C VAL A 372 -6.58 30.86 11.95
N PHE A 373 -6.31 29.63 11.50
CA PHE A 373 -6.09 28.47 12.36
C PHE A 373 -4.64 27.99 12.31
N PRO A 374 -4.15 27.30 13.35
CA PRO A 374 -2.90 26.53 13.24
C PRO A 374 -2.91 25.60 12.03
N GLU A 375 -1.77 25.46 11.36
CA GLU A 375 -1.64 24.70 10.12
C GLU A 375 -2.16 23.26 10.27
N PHE A 376 -1.92 22.60 11.40
CA PHE A 376 -2.41 21.24 11.64
C PHE A 376 -3.94 21.14 11.66
N ILE A 377 -4.65 22.15 12.17
CA ILE A 377 -6.11 22.22 12.17
C ILE A 377 -6.60 22.48 10.74
N ALA A 378 -5.92 23.37 10.00
CA ALA A 378 -6.24 23.62 8.60
C ALA A 378 -6.10 22.35 7.74
N ILE A 379 -5.03 21.57 7.96
CA ILE A 379 -4.81 20.28 7.31
C ILE A 379 -5.90 19.29 7.69
N ALA A 380 -6.12 19.04 8.99
CA ALA A 380 -7.12 18.10 9.48
C ALA A 380 -8.52 18.42 8.97
N ALA A 381 -8.89 19.70 8.94
CA ALA A 381 -10.17 20.13 8.40
C ALA A 381 -10.26 19.93 6.89
N ALA A 382 -9.23 20.33 6.12
CA ALA A 382 -9.23 20.18 4.67
C ALA A 382 -9.28 18.71 4.22
N LEU A 383 -8.73 17.81 5.03
CA LEU A 383 -8.77 16.37 4.83
C LEU A 383 -10.22 15.82 4.80
N THR A 384 -11.14 16.41 5.58
CA THR A 384 -12.53 15.91 5.70
C THR A 384 -13.45 16.25 4.51
N VAL A 385 -12.98 17.02 3.53
CA VAL A 385 -13.81 17.58 2.46
C VAL A 385 -13.62 16.83 1.14
N ASP A 386 -14.70 16.69 0.35
CA ASP A 386 -14.61 16.31 -1.05
C ASP A 386 -14.31 17.54 -1.93
N TRP A 387 -13.07 17.64 -2.37
CA TRP A 387 -12.61 18.76 -3.21
C TRP A 387 -12.97 18.59 -4.70
N LEU A 388 -13.62 17.49 -5.10
CA LEU A 388 -14.03 17.26 -6.48
C LEU A 388 -15.22 18.15 -6.88
N GLU A 389 -16.05 18.56 -5.92
CA GLU A 389 -17.27 19.33 -6.21
C GLU A 389 -16.98 20.83 -6.41
N SER A 390 -16.72 21.56 -5.32
CA SER A 390 -16.66 23.03 -5.32
C SER A 390 -15.61 23.53 -4.34
N TYR A 391 -14.82 24.53 -4.75
CA TYR A 391 -13.84 25.16 -3.85
C TYR A 391 -14.53 25.95 -2.74
N ASP A 392 -15.53 26.77 -3.09
CA ASP A 392 -16.13 27.72 -2.13
C ASP A 392 -16.98 26.99 -1.09
N ASP A 393 -17.76 26.00 -1.52
CA ASP A 393 -18.56 25.18 -0.59
C ASP A 393 -17.65 24.31 0.29
N GLY A 394 -16.62 23.70 -0.31
CA GLY A 394 -15.63 22.91 0.41
C GLY A 394 -14.83 23.75 1.42
N LEU A 395 -14.43 24.97 1.07
CA LEU A 395 -13.75 25.88 1.99
C LEU A 395 -14.65 26.29 3.15
N LYS A 396 -15.94 26.50 2.90
CA LYS A 396 -16.92 26.80 3.94
C LYS A 396 -17.09 25.63 4.90
N GLU A 397 -17.20 24.40 4.37
CA GLU A 397 -17.29 23.16 5.16
C GLU A 397 -16.02 22.96 6.01
N ALA A 398 -14.84 23.02 5.38
CA ALA A 398 -13.56 22.94 6.07
C ALA A 398 -13.41 24.04 7.14
N GLY A 399 -13.90 25.26 6.88
CA GLY A 399 -13.89 26.35 7.85
C GLY A 399 -14.83 26.17 9.04
N VAL A 400 -15.90 25.37 8.91
CA VAL A 400 -16.72 24.92 10.05
C VAL A 400 -15.94 23.88 10.84
N LYS A 401 -15.43 22.85 10.16
CA LYS A 401 -14.67 21.77 10.79
C LYS A 401 -13.42 22.27 11.52
N ALA A 402 -12.70 23.22 10.94
CA ALA A 402 -11.52 23.85 11.57
C ALA A 402 -11.87 24.56 12.89
N ARG A 403 -13.04 25.20 12.99
CA ARG A 403 -13.49 25.81 14.24
C ARG A 403 -13.79 24.76 15.30
N GLU A 404 -14.53 23.72 14.92
CA GLU A 404 -14.85 22.59 15.81
C GLU A 404 -13.57 21.92 16.34
N LEU A 405 -12.61 21.62 15.46
CA LEU A 405 -11.33 21.02 15.83
C LEU A 405 -10.48 21.95 16.71
N ASN A 406 -10.46 23.25 16.44
CA ASN A 406 -9.74 24.22 17.27
C ASN A 406 -10.35 24.34 18.67
N GLU A 407 -11.68 24.38 18.78
CA GLU A 407 -12.38 24.37 20.06
C GLU A 407 -12.12 23.07 20.83
N LEU A 408 -12.15 21.93 20.13
CA LEU A 408 -11.86 20.62 20.68
C LEU A 408 -10.42 20.54 21.24
N TYR A 409 -9.44 20.95 20.44
CA TYR A 409 -8.02 20.98 20.81
C TYR A 409 -7.80 21.82 22.07
N ASN A 410 -8.26 23.08 22.07
CA ASN A 410 -8.06 23.99 23.20
C ASN A 410 -8.70 23.45 24.47
N LYS A 411 -9.90 22.86 24.37
CA LYS A 411 -10.59 22.26 25.51
C LYS A 411 -9.82 21.08 26.10
N VAL A 412 -9.27 20.18 25.28
CA VAL A 412 -8.49 19.03 25.76
C VAL A 412 -7.18 19.48 26.40
N VAL A 413 -6.47 20.43 25.78
CA VAL A 413 -5.22 20.98 26.35
C VAL A 413 -5.50 21.66 27.69
N ASP A 414 -6.57 22.46 27.79
CA ASP A 414 -6.94 23.14 29.03
C ASP A 414 -7.34 22.15 30.14
N GLU A 415 -8.06 21.07 29.82
CA GLU A 415 -8.46 20.04 30.78
C GLU A 415 -7.26 19.24 31.30
N LEU A 416 -6.39 18.78 30.39
CA LEU A 416 -5.29 17.89 30.75
C LEU A 416 -4.08 18.61 31.32
N ALA A 417 -3.61 19.68 30.65
CA ALA A 417 -2.45 20.42 31.11
C ALA A 417 -2.78 21.36 32.29
N GLY A 418 -4.03 21.81 32.41
CA GLY A 418 -4.46 22.72 33.45
C GLY A 418 -3.75 24.08 33.41
N LYS A 419 -3.89 24.86 34.48
CA LYS A 419 -3.31 26.20 34.58
C LYS A 419 -1.84 26.17 35.02
N PRO A 420 -1.00 27.11 34.52
CA PRO A 420 0.39 27.20 34.93
C PRO A 420 0.53 27.39 36.45
N PRO A 421 1.43 26.65 37.12
CA PRO A 421 1.81 26.91 38.50
C PRO A 421 2.59 28.23 38.60
N SER A 422 2.77 28.75 39.82
CA SER A 422 3.54 29.99 40.02
C SER A 422 4.99 29.84 39.56
N ILE A 423 5.46 30.77 38.71
CA ILE A 423 6.83 30.78 38.17
C ILE A 423 7.92 30.92 39.25
N THR A 424 7.52 31.31 40.47
CA THR A 424 8.42 31.36 41.64
C THR A 424 8.93 29.97 42.03
N ASN A 425 8.26 28.89 41.63
CA ASN A 425 8.77 27.54 41.74
C ASN A 425 9.15 27.02 40.34
N ARG A 426 10.37 27.37 39.92
CA ARG A 426 10.87 27.07 38.57
C ARG A 426 10.83 25.59 38.23
N TYR A 427 11.17 24.71 39.17
CA TYR A 427 11.12 23.26 38.96
C TYR A 427 9.71 22.75 38.63
N VAL A 428 8.70 23.18 39.39
CA VAL A 428 7.31 22.78 39.17
C VAL A 428 6.74 23.39 37.88
N TYR A 429 7.15 24.63 37.55
CA TYR A 429 6.80 25.24 36.28
C TYR A 429 7.41 24.52 35.07
N ASP A 430 8.69 24.13 35.15
CA ASP A 430 9.38 23.42 34.08
C ASP A 430 8.72 22.05 33.83
N GLN A 431 8.40 21.29 34.89
CA GLN A 431 7.66 20.01 34.77
C GLN A 431 6.27 20.18 34.17
N TRP A 432 5.53 21.21 34.59
CA TRP A 432 4.23 21.52 33.99
C TRP A 432 4.36 21.87 32.51
N TRP A 433 5.38 22.66 32.14
CA TRP A 433 5.61 23.05 30.75
C TRP A 433 5.95 21.85 29.86
N GLU A 434 6.81 20.94 30.33
CA GLU A 434 7.13 19.68 29.64
C GLU A 434 5.88 18.81 29.44
N PHE A 435 5.06 18.65 30.48
CA PHE A 435 3.81 17.90 30.38
C PHE A 435 2.81 18.56 29.43
N LYS A 436 2.61 19.88 29.53
CA LYS A 436 1.75 20.64 28.61
C LYS A 436 2.19 20.47 27.17
N THR A 437 3.50 20.56 26.91
CA THR A 437 4.04 20.39 25.55
C THR A 437 3.71 19.01 24.99
N ARG A 438 3.87 17.94 25.80
CA ARG A 438 3.48 16.57 25.39
C ARG A 438 1.99 16.45 25.10
N VAL A 439 1.13 17.02 25.95
CA VAL A 439 -0.33 17.05 25.73
C VAL A 439 -0.67 17.74 24.41
N GLU A 440 -0.07 18.91 24.15
CA GLU A 440 -0.26 19.66 22.91
C GLU A 440 0.21 18.88 21.68
N GLU A 441 1.38 18.23 21.75
CA GLU A 441 1.92 17.41 20.67
C GLU A 441 1.05 16.17 20.40
N CYS A 442 0.67 15.43 21.42
CA CYS A 442 -0.23 14.28 21.31
C CYS A 442 -1.60 14.68 20.73
N ALA A 443 -2.22 15.75 21.24
CA ALA A 443 -3.51 16.22 20.75
C ALA A 443 -3.46 16.66 19.28
N ARG A 444 -2.39 17.36 18.89
CA ARG A 444 -2.12 17.72 17.50
C ARG A 444 -2.04 16.47 16.61
N GLU A 445 -1.23 15.50 16.99
CA GLU A 445 -1.01 14.30 16.18
C GLU A 445 -2.29 13.47 16.02
N ILE A 446 -3.05 13.29 17.11
CA ILE A 446 -4.29 12.51 17.09
C ILE A 446 -5.36 13.22 16.25
N ILE A 447 -5.50 14.55 16.34
CA ILE A 447 -6.48 15.30 15.51
C ILE A 447 -6.16 15.20 14.02
N LEU A 448 -4.88 15.30 13.66
CA LEU A 448 -4.44 15.13 12.27
C LEU A 448 -4.70 13.72 11.75
N GLU A 449 -4.49 12.74 12.61
CA GLU A 449 -4.68 11.34 12.26
C GLU A 449 -6.16 10.94 12.17
N TYR A 450 -7.01 11.52 13.04
CA TYR A 450 -8.43 11.24 13.16
C TYR A 450 -9.27 12.53 13.27
N PRO A 451 -9.51 13.26 12.16
CA PRO A 451 -10.25 14.53 12.19
C PRO A 451 -11.72 14.41 12.63
N GLU A 452 -12.28 13.21 12.65
CA GLU A 452 -13.65 12.93 13.13
C GLU A 452 -13.69 12.46 14.60
N ILE A 453 -12.57 12.53 15.33
CA ILE A 453 -12.48 12.07 16.71
C ILE A 453 -13.40 12.86 17.64
N THR A 454 -14.05 12.16 18.57
CA THR A 454 -14.88 12.81 19.60
C THR A 454 -14.04 13.32 20.77
N TYR A 455 -14.65 14.16 21.61
CA TYR A 455 -13.98 14.70 22.81
C TYR A 455 -13.48 13.61 23.76
N ASP A 456 -14.34 12.66 24.11
CA ASP A 456 -14.01 11.63 25.10
C ASP A 456 -12.92 10.69 24.56
N GLU A 457 -12.94 10.39 23.27
CA GLU A 457 -11.88 9.62 22.60
C GLU A 457 -10.56 10.39 22.59
N LEU A 458 -10.59 11.68 22.20
CA LEU A 458 -9.38 12.50 22.16
C LEU A 458 -8.74 12.65 23.54
N VAL A 459 -9.52 12.92 24.59
CA VAL A 459 -9.01 12.99 25.96
C VAL A 459 -8.29 11.70 26.34
N LYS A 460 -8.91 10.55 26.07
CA LYS A 460 -8.36 9.24 26.41
C LYS A 460 -7.07 8.94 25.64
N GLU A 461 -7.05 9.17 24.34
CA GLU A 461 -5.87 8.92 23.50
C GLU A 461 -4.72 9.88 23.85
N VAL A 462 -5.02 11.15 24.13
CA VAL A 462 -4.00 12.13 24.54
C VAL A 462 -3.41 11.80 25.91
N GLN A 463 -4.24 11.37 26.87
CA GLN A 463 -3.75 10.89 28.17
C GLN A 463 -2.79 9.70 28.00
N ASN A 464 -3.20 8.70 27.24
CA ASN A 464 -2.35 7.52 26.97
C ASN A 464 -1.05 7.91 26.25
N CYS A 465 -1.08 8.87 25.34
CA CYS A 465 0.10 9.34 24.64
C CYS A 465 1.05 10.12 25.58
N ALA A 466 0.52 11.03 26.39
CA ALA A 466 1.31 11.92 27.24
C ALA A 466 1.88 11.24 28.51
N GLU A 467 1.29 10.12 28.97
CA GLU A 467 1.73 9.39 30.17
C GLU A 467 2.83 8.34 29.90
N PHE A 468 3.01 7.90 28.65
CA PHE A 468 3.89 6.78 28.30
C PHE A 468 5.24 7.17 27.66
N GLU A 469 5.57 8.47 27.62
CA GLU A 469 6.92 9.01 27.38
C GLU A 469 7.50 9.65 28.66
#